data_AF-A0A812SCH2-F1
#
_entry.id   AF-A0A812SCH2-F1
#
_cell.length_a   1.000
_cell.length_b   1.000
_cell.length_c   1.000
_cell.angle_alpha   90.00
_cell.angle_beta   90.00
_cell.angle_gamma   90.00
#
_symmetry.space_group_name_H-M   'P 1'
#
loop_
_entity.id
_entity.type
_entity.pdbx_description
1 polymer ?
#
loop_
_entity_poly.entity_id
_entity_poly.type
_entity_poly.pdbx_seq_one_letter_code
_entity_poly.pdbx_strand_id
1 'polypeptide(L)'
;MPVWCDSCNQSAEVGTASDQEESCRTAAQLEKYLQRGGWNIVLRFIPREMMRSARLVLVEAQAFHARAIEGDMQHDMRRAYEAAQEAIKKLNNQLEADKFSFDKALFAQAQLLKANTLANLASIVETDMPDALGTAYSAVGKAACALWELKDPDVGNALRVMGVIQHKLRNDPRSAEEYFLAAIRFFQEYEHINNKWYAVSHWNLYRMLIDCNSRKAVSFLQRAGDLREEVEGAEHPYTRMYRQQLEKERRSVPDLHDDVMHQEVSDTLQQFDRILARVLSQFWTAALVLD
;
A
#
# COMPACT_ATOMS: atom_id res chain seq x y z
N MET A 1 18.42 -18.83 -29.55
CA MET A 1 17.54 -17.73 -29.99
C MET A 1 16.76 -17.28 -28.76
N PRO A 2 16.76 -15.98 -28.42
CA PRO A 2 15.99 -15.49 -27.28
C PRO A 2 14.49 -15.78 -27.47
N VAL A 3 13.83 -16.26 -26.42
CA VAL A 3 12.38 -16.48 -26.38
C VAL A 3 11.73 -15.29 -25.69
N TRP A 4 10.66 -14.74 -26.28
CA TRP A 4 9.91 -13.60 -25.74
C TRP A 4 8.81 -14.11 -24.79
N CYS A 5 8.77 -13.61 -23.55
CA CYS A 5 7.71 -13.90 -22.59
C CYS A 5 6.63 -12.80 -22.62
N ASP A 6 5.43 -13.11 -23.12
CA ASP A 6 4.33 -12.13 -23.21
C ASP A 6 3.82 -11.66 -21.82
N SER A 7 3.89 -12.50 -20.79
CA SER A 7 3.46 -12.11 -19.44
C SER A 7 4.48 -11.23 -18.70
N CYS A 8 5.73 -11.23 -19.16
CA CYS A 8 6.85 -10.55 -18.52
C CYS A 8 7.35 -9.34 -19.34
N ASN A 9 7.05 -9.32 -20.64
CA ASN A 9 7.62 -8.43 -21.63
C ASN A 9 9.17 -8.44 -21.65
N GLN A 10 9.78 -9.63 -21.53
CA GLN A 10 11.24 -9.82 -21.45
C GLN A 10 11.76 -10.93 -22.37
N SER A 11 13.02 -10.82 -22.80
CA SER A 11 13.73 -11.81 -23.60
C SER A 11 14.76 -12.57 -22.75
N ALA A 12 14.79 -13.90 -22.84
CA ALA A 12 15.71 -14.73 -22.05
C ALA A 12 16.41 -15.82 -22.89
N GLU A 13 17.58 -16.26 -22.43
CA GLU A 13 18.32 -17.39 -23.01
C GLU A 13 17.54 -18.70 -22.83
N VAL A 14 17.75 -19.65 -23.75
CA VAL A 14 16.90 -20.85 -23.96
C VAL A 14 16.80 -21.77 -22.72
N GLY A 15 17.67 -21.62 -21.71
CA GLY A 15 17.59 -22.34 -20.43
C GLY A 15 17.01 -21.55 -19.26
N THR A 16 17.08 -20.21 -19.27
CA THR A 16 16.61 -19.34 -18.17
C THR A 16 15.19 -18.82 -18.39
N ALA A 17 14.72 -18.82 -19.65
CA ALA A 17 13.38 -18.36 -20.02
C ALA A 17 12.27 -19.16 -19.34
N SER A 18 12.42 -20.49 -19.26
CA SER A 18 11.42 -21.39 -18.64
C SER A 18 11.25 -21.09 -17.15
N ASP A 19 12.36 -20.96 -16.41
CA ASP A 19 12.34 -20.70 -14.97
C ASP A 19 11.73 -19.34 -14.64
N GLN A 20 12.03 -18.33 -15.45
CA GLN A 20 11.50 -16.98 -15.25
C GLN A 20 10.00 -16.89 -15.56
N GLU A 21 9.55 -17.55 -16.62
CA GLU A 21 8.15 -17.61 -16.99
C GLU A 21 7.33 -18.39 -15.93
N GLU A 22 7.85 -19.52 -15.45
CA GLU A 22 7.25 -20.29 -14.36
C GLU A 22 7.16 -19.47 -13.07
N SER A 23 8.22 -18.73 -12.73
CA SER A 23 8.22 -17.81 -11.59
C SER A 23 7.15 -16.71 -11.72
N CYS A 24 7.00 -16.13 -12.91
CA CYS A 24 5.98 -15.10 -13.17
C CYS A 24 4.56 -15.66 -13.06
N ARG A 25 4.30 -16.84 -13.64
CA ARG A 25 3.00 -17.53 -13.54
C ARG A 25 2.66 -17.89 -12.09
N THR A 26 3.66 -18.41 -11.35
CA THR A 26 3.53 -18.75 -9.93
C THR A 26 3.21 -17.50 -9.11
N ALA A 27 3.95 -16.40 -9.30
CA ALA A 27 3.70 -15.15 -8.60
C ALA A 27 2.29 -14.62 -8.87
N ALA A 28 1.86 -14.57 -10.13
CA ALA A 28 0.52 -14.11 -10.49
C ALA A 28 -0.59 -14.98 -9.86
N GLN A 29 -0.39 -16.30 -9.75
CA GLN A 29 -1.32 -17.19 -9.08
C GLN A 29 -1.37 -16.93 -7.56
N LEU A 30 -0.22 -16.73 -6.93
CA LEU A 30 -0.13 -16.43 -5.50
C LEU A 30 -0.69 -15.04 -5.15
N GLU A 31 -0.51 -14.04 -6.01
CA GLU A 31 -1.13 -12.72 -5.88
C GLU A 31 -2.66 -12.82 -5.88
N LYS A 32 -3.25 -13.66 -6.73
CA LYS A 32 -4.70 -13.92 -6.73
C LYS A 32 -5.17 -14.56 -5.42
N TYR A 33 -4.38 -15.47 -4.84
CA TYR A 33 -4.69 -16.02 -3.51
C TYR A 33 -4.60 -14.94 -2.44
N LEU A 34 -3.56 -14.10 -2.47
CA LEU A 34 -3.37 -13.02 -1.52
C LEU A 34 -4.53 -12.01 -1.57
N GLN A 35 -5.00 -11.65 -2.77
CA GLN A 35 -6.15 -10.76 -2.99
C GLN A 35 -7.46 -11.31 -2.40
N ARG A 36 -7.56 -12.63 -2.20
CA ARG A 36 -8.72 -13.30 -1.58
C ARG A 36 -8.55 -13.53 -0.07
N GLY A 37 -7.52 -12.95 0.53
CA GLY A 37 -7.18 -13.16 1.94
C GLY A 37 -6.44 -14.47 2.22
N GLY A 38 -5.90 -15.13 1.20
CA GLY A 38 -5.20 -16.41 1.28
C GLY A 38 -3.72 -16.30 1.70
N TRP A 39 -3.31 -15.35 2.54
CA TRP A 39 -1.89 -15.16 2.90
C TRP A 39 -1.26 -16.40 3.56
N ASN A 40 -2.01 -17.16 4.35
CA ASN A 40 -1.53 -18.42 4.95
C ASN A 40 -1.21 -19.49 3.91
N ILE A 41 -1.97 -19.51 2.80
CA ILE A 41 -1.70 -20.39 1.66
C ILE A 41 -0.41 -19.89 0.99
N VAL A 42 -0.35 -18.59 0.64
CA VAL A 42 0.82 -18.01 -0.03
C VAL A 42 2.12 -18.31 0.72
N LEU A 43 2.17 -18.08 2.04
CA LEU A 43 3.37 -18.31 2.85
C LEU A 43 3.79 -19.79 2.95
N ARG A 44 2.88 -20.75 2.73
CA ARG A 44 3.21 -22.18 2.71
C ARG A 44 3.70 -22.66 1.35
N PHE A 45 3.31 -21.98 0.27
CA PHE A 45 3.52 -22.41 -1.11
C PHE A 45 4.64 -21.68 -1.84
N ILE A 46 5.44 -20.85 -1.16
CA ILE A 46 6.66 -20.24 -1.74
C ILE A 46 7.88 -21.03 -1.24
N PRO A 47 8.42 -21.98 -2.02
CA PRO A 47 9.67 -22.65 -1.67
C PRO A 47 10.82 -21.66 -1.65
N ARG A 48 11.77 -21.82 -0.73
CA ARG A 48 12.94 -20.92 -0.63
C ARG A 48 13.75 -20.89 -1.92
N GLU A 49 13.86 -22.04 -2.59
CA GLU A 49 14.52 -22.19 -3.87
C GLU A 49 13.88 -21.36 -5.01
N MET A 50 12.59 -21.03 -4.92
CA MET A 50 11.90 -20.18 -5.90
C MET A 50 12.07 -18.67 -5.63
N MET A 51 12.64 -18.28 -4.48
CA MET A 51 12.86 -16.88 -4.08
C MET A 51 14.01 -16.19 -4.83
N ARG A 52 14.31 -16.65 -6.05
CA ARG A 52 15.28 -16.03 -6.95
C ARG A 52 14.71 -14.80 -7.66
N SER A 53 13.40 -14.78 -7.86
CA SER A 53 12.68 -13.67 -8.51
C SER A 53 12.29 -12.58 -7.51
N ALA A 54 12.52 -11.32 -7.85
CA ALA A 54 12.06 -10.17 -7.07
C ALA A 54 10.53 -10.16 -6.88
N ARG A 55 9.76 -10.63 -7.87
CA ARG A 55 8.30 -10.64 -7.79
C ARG A 55 7.80 -11.63 -6.74
N LEU A 56 8.34 -12.86 -6.70
CA LEU A 56 7.98 -13.83 -5.66
C LEU A 56 8.37 -13.34 -4.25
N VAL A 57 9.52 -12.67 -4.14
CA VAL A 57 9.94 -12.06 -2.87
C VAL A 57 8.99 -10.96 -2.43
N LEU A 58 8.51 -10.13 -3.36
CA LEU A 58 7.52 -9.11 -3.06
C LEU A 58 6.17 -9.73 -2.65
N VAL A 59 5.73 -10.81 -3.29
CA VAL A 59 4.50 -11.53 -2.90
C VAL A 59 4.61 -12.09 -1.48
N GLU A 60 5.76 -12.65 -1.11
CA GLU A 60 6.06 -13.06 0.27
C GLU A 60 5.92 -11.86 1.23
N ALA A 61 6.56 -10.74 0.90
CA ALA A 61 6.53 -9.53 1.71
C ALA A 61 5.09 -9.01 1.92
N GLN A 62 4.27 -9.00 0.87
CA GLN A 62 2.88 -8.58 0.94
C GLN A 62 2.03 -9.55 1.77
N ALA A 63 2.30 -10.85 1.71
CA ALA A 63 1.61 -11.86 2.51
C ALA A 63 1.91 -11.71 4.00
N PHE A 64 3.17 -11.47 4.38
CA PHE A 64 3.53 -11.15 5.76
C PHE A 64 2.88 -9.84 6.23
N HIS A 65 2.92 -8.78 5.42
CA HIS A 65 2.27 -7.51 5.77
C HIS A 65 0.75 -7.68 5.96
N ALA A 66 0.08 -8.50 5.15
CA ALA A 66 -1.34 -8.80 5.31
C ALA A 66 -1.62 -9.61 6.60
N ARG A 67 -0.79 -10.62 6.88
CA ARG A 67 -0.95 -11.48 8.07
C ARG A 67 -0.72 -10.72 9.37
N ALA A 68 0.14 -9.70 9.37
CA ALA A 68 0.46 -8.89 10.56
C ALA A 68 -0.76 -8.26 11.25
N ILE A 69 -1.92 -8.16 10.56
CA ILE A 69 -3.16 -7.64 11.14
C ILE A 69 -3.85 -8.66 12.06
N GLU A 70 -3.67 -9.96 11.81
CA GLU A 70 -4.25 -11.06 12.60
C GLU A 70 -3.22 -11.83 13.44
N GLY A 71 -1.93 -11.69 13.12
CA GLY A 71 -0.84 -12.46 13.71
C GLY A 71 0.04 -11.69 14.69
N ASP A 72 1.29 -12.14 14.81
CA ASP A 72 2.34 -11.41 15.53
C ASP A 72 2.75 -10.21 14.68
N MET A 73 2.16 -9.05 14.99
CA MET A 73 2.34 -7.82 14.23
C MET A 73 3.82 -7.41 14.11
N GLN A 74 4.61 -7.58 15.18
CA GLN A 74 6.01 -7.18 15.18
C GLN A 74 6.85 -8.12 14.32
N HIS A 75 6.68 -9.45 14.49
CA HIS A 75 7.39 -10.45 13.70
C HIS A 75 7.05 -10.33 12.21
N ASP A 76 5.75 -10.27 11.89
CA ASP A 76 5.27 -10.27 10.51
C ASP A 76 5.62 -8.97 9.78
N MET A 77 5.51 -7.80 10.42
CA MET A 77 5.93 -6.55 9.80
C MET A 77 7.44 -6.50 9.56
N ARG A 78 8.25 -7.06 10.48
CA ARG A 78 9.72 -7.13 10.31
C ARG A 78 10.07 -8.00 9.12
N ARG A 79 9.43 -9.17 9.02
CA ARG A 79 9.65 -10.09 7.91
C ARG A 79 9.19 -9.47 6.58
N ALA A 80 8.06 -8.75 6.57
CA ALA A 80 7.59 -8.02 5.39
C ALA A 80 8.58 -6.94 4.96
N TYR A 81 9.14 -6.18 5.90
CA TYR A 81 10.15 -5.16 5.63
C TYR A 81 11.43 -5.76 5.02
N GLU A 82 11.98 -6.81 5.64
CA GLU A 82 13.18 -7.52 5.16
C GLU A 82 12.98 -8.07 3.74
N ALA A 83 11.83 -8.72 3.49
CA ALA A 83 11.51 -9.25 2.17
C ALA A 83 11.33 -8.12 1.14
N ALA A 84 10.70 -6.99 1.49
CA ALA A 84 10.61 -5.84 0.61
C ALA A 84 12.00 -5.27 0.26
N GLN A 85 12.93 -5.20 1.22
CA GLN A 85 14.32 -4.79 0.96
C GLN A 85 15.04 -5.75 0.02
N GLU A 86 14.87 -7.06 0.20
CA GLU A 86 15.47 -8.06 -0.68
C GLU A 86 14.90 -7.98 -2.11
N ALA A 87 13.58 -7.76 -2.26
CA ALA A 87 12.96 -7.53 -3.56
C ALA A 87 13.56 -6.30 -4.27
N ILE A 88 13.71 -5.18 -3.54
CA ILE A 88 14.36 -3.95 -4.05
C ILE A 88 15.80 -4.22 -4.47
N LYS A 89 16.58 -4.93 -3.66
CA LYS A 89 17.97 -5.28 -3.97
C LYS A 89 18.05 -6.09 -5.28
N LYS A 90 17.19 -7.09 -5.45
CA LYS A 90 17.14 -7.89 -6.69
C LYS A 90 16.77 -7.03 -7.90
N LEU A 91 15.82 -6.11 -7.76
CA LEU A 91 15.42 -5.19 -8.84
C LEU A 91 16.54 -4.22 -9.23
N ASN A 92 17.31 -3.72 -8.26
CA ASN A 92 18.48 -2.89 -8.54
C ASN A 92 19.57 -3.70 -9.27
N ASN A 93 19.83 -4.93 -8.86
CA ASN A 93 20.77 -5.80 -9.58
C ASN A 93 20.32 -6.06 -11.03
N GLN A 94 19.00 -6.19 -11.27
CA GLN A 94 18.45 -6.29 -12.63
C GLN A 94 18.65 -5.01 -13.42
N LEU A 95 18.43 -3.83 -12.80
CA LEU A 95 18.67 -2.54 -13.43
C LEU A 95 20.13 -2.36 -13.87
N GLU A 96 21.07 -2.81 -13.04
CA GLU A 96 22.51 -2.77 -13.33
C GLU A 96 22.91 -3.74 -14.45
N ALA A 97 22.29 -4.92 -14.50
CA ALA A 97 22.59 -5.95 -15.50
C ALA A 97 21.95 -5.66 -16.86
N ASP A 98 20.68 -5.23 -16.87
CA ASP A 98 19.93 -4.89 -18.07
C ASP A 98 18.82 -3.87 -17.76
N LYS A 99 19.08 -2.61 -18.12
CA LYS A 99 18.15 -1.49 -17.94
C LYS A 99 16.79 -1.70 -18.61
N PHE A 100 16.72 -2.47 -19.70
CA PHE A 100 15.46 -2.70 -20.41
C PHE A 100 14.56 -3.73 -19.73
N SER A 101 15.14 -4.61 -18.91
CA SER A 101 14.40 -5.63 -18.13
C SER A 101 13.85 -5.10 -16.79
N PHE A 102 14.18 -3.87 -16.41
CA PHE A 102 13.80 -3.31 -15.11
C PHE A 102 12.29 -3.03 -15.00
N ASP A 103 11.61 -3.78 -14.13
CA ASP A 103 10.19 -3.59 -13.82
C ASP A 103 10.02 -2.43 -12.82
N LYS A 104 9.89 -1.21 -13.37
CA LYS A 104 9.72 0.03 -12.59
C LYS A 104 8.46 0.02 -11.73
N ALA A 105 7.37 -0.62 -12.17
CA ALA A 105 6.13 -0.72 -11.41
C ALA A 105 6.34 -1.62 -10.18
N LEU A 106 6.96 -2.79 -10.37
CA LEU A 106 7.29 -3.71 -9.28
C LEU A 106 8.26 -3.07 -8.26
N PHE A 107 9.22 -2.29 -8.74
CA PHE A 107 10.10 -1.49 -7.88
C PHE A 107 9.33 -0.48 -7.03
N ALA A 108 8.41 0.27 -7.64
CA ALA A 108 7.58 1.20 -6.90
C ALA A 108 6.73 0.50 -5.81
N GLN A 109 6.11 -0.64 -6.14
CA GLN A 109 5.34 -1.42 -5.17
C GLN A 109 6.20 -1.91 -4.00
N ALA A 110 7.42 -2.39 -4.27
CA ALA A 110 8.34 -2.83 -3.24
C ALA A 110 8.78 -1.67 -2.32
N GLN A 111 9.04 -0.49 -2.90
CA GLN A 111 9.36 0.72 -2.14
C GLN A 111 8.18 1.20 -1.27
N LEU A 112 6.95 1.19 -1.79
CA LEU A 112 5.75 1.53 -1.00
C LEU A 112 5.54 0.55 0.15
N LEU A 113 5.73 -0.75 -0.09
CA LEU A 113 5.61 -1.77 0.95
C LEU A 113 6.69 -1.59 2.03
N LYS A 114 7.95 -1.32 1.63
CA LYS A 114 9.05 -1.01 2.54
C LYS A 114 8.73 0.19 3.43
N ALA A 115 8.25 1.29 2.84
CA ALA A 115 7.90 2.49 3.60
C ALA A 115 6.74 2.24 4.58
N ASN A 116 5.70 1.55 4.12
CA ASN A 116 4.52 1.28 4.93
C ASN A 116 4.83 0.32 6.09
N THR A 117 5.58 -0.77 5.84
CA THR A 117 6.02 -1.71 6.88
C THR A 117 6.90 -1.01 7.91
N LEU A 118 7.84 -0.16 7.46
CA LEU A 118 8.73 0.61 8.33
C LEU A 118 7.95 1.58 9.23
N ALA A 119 6.98 2.30 8.68
CA ALA A 119 6.12 3.21 9.44
C ALA A 119 5.29 2.47 10.51
N ASN A 120 4.81 1.26 10.19
CA ASN A 120 4.10 0.43 11.17
C ASN A 120 5.03 -0.12 12.25
N LEU A 121 6.21 -0.64 11.88
CA LEU A 121 7.18 -1.18 12.82
C LEU A 121 7.68 -0.14 13.83
N ALA A 122 8.03 1.06 13.38
CA ALA A 122 8.50 2.12 14.27
C ALA A 122 7.40 2.64 15.20
N SER A 123 6.12 2.43 14.88
CA SER A 123 5.01 2.71 15.82
C SER A 123 4.82 1.64 16.90
N ILE A 124 5.39 0.44 16.73
CA ILE A 124 5.24 -0.70 17.63
C ILE A 124 6.48 -0.87 18.51
N VAL A 125 7.67 -0.70 17.92
CA VAL A 125 8.95 -0.91 18.58
C VAL A 125 9.52 0.47 18.91
N GLU A 126 9.38 0.90 20.17
CA GLU A 126 9.77 2.24 20.62
C GLU A 126 11.25 2.59 20.44
N THR A 127 12.14 1.64 20.10
CA THR A 127 13.57 1.83 20.39
C THR A 127 14.62 1.33 19.39
N ASP A 128 14.33 0.81 18.19
CA ASP A 128 15.39 0.13 17.41
C ASP A 128 15.41 0.32 15.89
N MET A 129 15.01 1.49 15.39
CA MET A 129 15.20 1.83 13.96
C MET A 129 15.71 3.26 13.79
N PRO A 130 17.05 3.47 13.93
CA PRO A 130 17.64 4.76 13.64
C PRO A 130 17.29 5.16 12.20
N ASP A 131 16.79 6.39 12.03
CA ASP A 131 16.38 6.95 10.74
C ASP A 131 15.24 6.20 10.01
N ALA A 132 14.32 5.56 10.75
CA ALA A 132 13.10 4.98 10.16
C ALA A 132 12.33 6.01 9.30
N LEU A 133 12.30 7.26 9.76
CA LEU A 133 11.63 8.35 9.08
C LEU A 133 12.28 8.73 7.75
N GLY A 134 13.59 8.98 7.73
CA GLY A 134 14.32 9.32 6.50
C GLY A 134 14.25 8.18 5.49
N THR A 135 14.41 6.95 5.95
CA THR A 135 14.28 5.75 5.11
C THR A 135 12.88 5.61 4.51
N ALA A 136 11.82 5.86 5.30
CA ALA A 136 10.44 5.77 4.82
C ALA A 136 10.14 6.87 3.79
N TYR A 137 10.53 8.12 4.04
CA TYR A 137 10.37 9.21 3.07
C TYR A 137 11.11 8.92 1.76
N SER A 138 12.37 8.45 1.84
CA SER A 138 13.15 8.12 0.65
C SER A 138 12.49 7.02 -0.19
N ALA A 139 11.98 5.98 0.47
CA ALA A 139 11.28 4.89 -0.21
C ALA A 139 9.99 5.39 -0.90
N VAL A 140 9.14 6.16 -0.22
CA VAL A 140 7.91 6.71 -0.85
C VAL A 140 8.23 7.67 -2.00
N GLY A 141 9.24 8.53 -1.85
CA GLY A 141 9.69 9.43 -2.91
C GLY A 141 10.08 8.68 -4.18
N LYS A 142 10.94 7.67 -4.05
CA LYS A 142 11.36 6.80 -5.16
C LYS A 142 10.17 6.09 -5.82
N ALA A 143 9.24 5.57 -5.02
CA ALA A 143 8.07 4.89 -5.53
C ALA A 143 7.19 5.81 -6.38
N ALA A 144 6.92 7.01 -5.88
CA ALA A 144 6.04 7.94 -6.57
C ALA A 144 6.65 8.59 -7.80
N CYS A 145 7.97 8.85 -7.82
CA CYS A 145 8.67 9.20 -9.07
C CYS A 145 8.41 8.15 -10.14
N ALA A 146 8.65 6.88 -9.78
CA ALA A 146 8.45 5.75 -10.69
C ALA A 146 6.99 5.64 -11.17
N LEU A 147 6.00 5.76 -10.27
CA LEU A 147 4.58 5.66 -10.61
C LEU A 147 4.12 6.83 -11.48
N TRP A 148 4.61 8.04 -11.23
CA TRP A 148 4.24 9.21 -12.03
C TRP A 148 4.76 9.13 -13.46
N GLU A 149 6.01 8.71 -13.64
CA GLU A 149 6.59 8.48 -14.97
C GLU A 149 5.81 7.42 -15.75
N LEU A 150 5.27 6.41 -15.05
CA LEU A 150 4.40 5.38 -15.62
C LEU A 150 2.95 5.85 -15.83
N LYS A 151 2.57 7.03 -15.31
CA LYS A 151 1.18 7.51 -15.22
C LYS A 151 0.27 6.48 -14.54
N ASP A 152 0.80 5.81 -13.53
CA ASP A 152 0.13 4.72 -12.84
C ASP A 152 -0.82 5.28 -11.75
N PRO A 153 -2.08 4.81 -11.68
CA PRO A 153 -3.03 5.26 -10.65
C PRO A 153 -2.60 4.94 -9.21
N ASP A 154 -1.60 4.07 -8.99
CA ASP A 154 -1.06 3.77 -7.66
C ASP A 154 -0.29 4.96 -7.04
N VAL A 155 -0.14 6.10 -7.74
CA VAL A 155 0.30 7.37 -7.11
C VAL A 155 -0.59 7.72 -5.90
N GLY A 156 -1.89 7.42 -5.95
CA GLY A 156 -2.79 7.57 -4.79
C GLY A 156 -2.36 6.72 -3.59
N ASN A 157 -1.79 5.54 -3.82
CA ASN A 157 -1.25 4.69 -2.75
C ASN A 157 0.03 5.29 -2.15
N ALA A 158 0.86 5.95 -2.95
CA ALA A 158 2.03 6.66 -2.43
C ALA A 158 1.64 7.83 -1.50
N LEU A 159 0.63 8.62 -1.89
CA LEU A 159 0.06 9.67 -1.04
C LEU A 159 -0.49 9.08 0.27
N ARG A 160 -1.20 7.96 0.19
CA ARG A 160 -1.71 7.25 1.38
C ARG A 160 -0.58 6.82 2.31
N VAL A 161 0.48 6.19 1.79
CA VAL A 161 1.63 5.78 2.62
C VAL A 161 2.30 6.99 3.26
N MET A 162 2.37 8.12 2.55
CA MET A 162 2.86 9.37 3.14
C MET A 162 2.01 9.82 4.33
N GLY A 163 0.68 9.72 4.24
CA GLY A 163 -0.22 9.97 5.36
C GLY A 163 0.05 9.05 6.56
N VAL A 164 0.33 7.76 6.31
CA VAL A 164 0.74 6.81 7.36
C VAL A 164 2.05 7.25 8.03
N ILE A 165 3.05 7.70 7.26
CA ILE A 165 4.32 8.21 7.80
C ILE A 165 4.10 9.43 8.69
N GLN A 166 3.32 10.42 8.23
CA GLN A 166 3.02 11.62 9.01
C GLN A 166 2.30 11.26 10.31
N HIS A 167 1.32 10.36 10.24
CA HIS A 167 0.57 9.95 11.42
C HIS A 167 1.45 9.21 12.42
N LYS A 168 2.14 8.16 11.96
CA LYS A 168 2.81 7.20 12.85
C LYS A 168 4.21 7.62 13.30
N LEU A 169 4.96 8.33 12.45
CA LEU A 169 6.37 8.63 12.71
C LEU A 169 6.60 10.09 13.10
N ARG A 170 5.78 11.02 12.59
CA ARG A 170 5.85 12.44 12.95
C ARG A 170 4.87 12.82 14.05
N ASN A 171 3.88 11.97 14.33
CA ASN A 171 2.74 12.30 15.19
C ASN A 171 2.07 13.62 14.75
N ASP A 172 1.94 13.81 13.42
CA ASP A 172 1.35 14.99 12.81
C ASP A 172 0.02 14.61 12.13
N PRO A 173 -1.09 14.57 12.90
CA PRO A 173 -2.39 14.17 12.39
C PRO A 173 -2.91 15.13 11.31
N ARG A 174 -2.56 16.42 11.38
CA ARG A 174 -2.98 17.41 10.38
C ARG A 174 -2.34 17.11 9.03
N SER A 175 -1.02 16.91 8.98
CA SER A 175 -0.36 16.53 7.73
C SER A 175 -0.87 15.18 7.24
N ALA A 176 -1.09 14.21 8.14
CA ALA A 176 -1.65 12.93 7.77
C ALA A 176 -3.03 13.04 7.10
N GLU A 177 -3.91 13.90 7.65
CA GLU A 177 -5.24 14.18 7.10
C GLU A 177 -5.15 14.68 5.65
N GLU A 178 -4.29 15.67 5.41
CA GLU A 178 -4.07 16.26 4.10
C GLU A 178 -3.64 15.20 3.07
N TYR A 179 -2.73 14.30 3.44
CA TYR A 179 -2.29 13.20 2.57
C TYR A 179 -3.35 12.13 2.33
N PHE A 180 -4.11 11.73 3.35
CA PHE A 180 -5.18 10.73 3.17
C PHE A 180 -6.30 11.25 2.28
N LEU A 181 -6.69 12.52 2.45
CA LEU A 181 -7.72 13.14 1.63
C LEU A 181 -7.21 13.40 0.21
N ALA A 182 -5.94 13.78 0.03
CA ALA A 182 -5.31 13.84 -1.29
C ALA A 182 -5.33 12.47 -1.99
N ALA A 183 -5.03 11.38 -1.28
CA ALA A 183 -5.12 10.02 -1.82
C ALA A 183 -6.55 9.64 -2.22
N ILE A 184 -7.54 9.93 -1.37
CA ILE A 184 -8.97 9.71 -1.65
C ILE A 184 -9.38 10.46 -2.92
N ARG A 185 -9.02 11.74 -3.02
CA ARG A 185 -9.35 12.56 -4.19
C ARG A 185 -8.69 12.05 -5.46
N PHE A 186 -7.42 11.68 -5.37
CA PHE A 186 -6.70 11.09 -6.51
C PHE A 186 -7.40 9.84 -7.04
N PHE A 187 -7.85 8.94 -6.16
CA PHE A 187 -8.61 7.75 -6.58
C PHE A 187 -10.00 8.08 -7.15
N GLN A 188 -10.63 9.16 -6.71
CA GLN A 188 -11.92 9.60 -7.27
C GLN A 188 -11.79 10.16 -8.69
N GLU A 189 -10.73 10.92 -8.97
CA GLU A 189 -10.51 11.55 -10.28
C GLU A 189 -10.08 10.53 -11.36
N TYR A 190 -9.42 9.45 -10.96
CA TYR A 190 -9.11 8.34 -11.86
C TYR A 190 -10.33 7.40 -11.92
N GLU A 191 -11.34 7.80 -12.72
CA GLU A 191 -12.75 7.37 -12.87
C GLU A 191 -13.12 5.86 -12.83
N HIS A 192 -12.20 4.92 -12.60
CA HIS A 192 -12.46 3.49 -12.76
C HIS A 192 -11.88 2.56 -11.70
N ILE A 193 -11.47 3.05 -10.53
CA ILE A 193 -10.82 2.14 -9.59
C ILE A 193 -11.40 2.24 -8.19
N ASN A 194 -12.54 1.58 -8.02
CA ASN A 194 -12.81 0.83 -6.79
C ASN A 194 -11.68 -0.21 -6.66
N ASN A 195 -10.55 0.23 -6.10
CA ASN A 195 -9.47 -0.65 -5.67
C ASN A 195 -9.41 -0.69 -4.14
N LYS A 196 -8.71 -1.70 -3.66
CA LYS A 196 -8.45 -1.88 -2.23
C LYS A 196 -7.76 -0.67 -1.60
N TRP A 197 -6.87 0.04 -2.30
CA TRP A 197 -6.14 1.17 -1.73
C TRP A 197 -7.05 2.38 -1.48
N TYR A 198 -8.08 2.57 -2.30
CA TYR A 198 -9.10 3.58 -2.08
C TYR A 198 -9.86 3.31 -0.77
N ALA A 199 -10.31 2.07 -0.56
CA ALA A 199 -10.90 1.65 0.71
C ALA A 199 -9.94 1.82 1.90
N VAL A 200 -8.66 1.46 1.74
CA VAL A 200 -7.65 1.60 2.79
C VAL A 200 -7.35 3.05 3.13
N SER A 201 -7.41 3.99 2.18
CA SER A 201 -7.26 5.43 2.46
C SER A 201 -8.40 5.94 3.35
N HIS A 202 -9.64 5.54 3.09
CA HIS A 202 -10.78 5.85 3.97
C HIS A 202 -10.59 5.24 5.38
N TRP A 203 -10.13 3.99 5.47
CA TRP A 203 -9.82 3.36 6.75
C TRP A 203 -8.69 4.08 7.51
N ASN A 204 -7.61 4.48 6.84
CA ASN A 204 -6.50 5.19 7.48
C ASN A 204 -6.93 6.57 8.00
N LEU A 205 -7.77 7.28 7.26
CA LEU A 205 -8.36 8.53 7.71
C LEU A 205 -9.29 8.32 8.92
N TYR A 206 -10.16 7.30 8.90
CA TYR A 206 -10.95 6.90 10.06
C TYR A 206 -10.08 6.70 11.31
N ARG A 207 -8.99 5.92 11.19
CA ARG A 207 -8.11 5.62 12.32
C ARG A 207 -7.49 6.89 12.92
N MET A 208 -6.96 7.76 12.08
CA MET A 208 -6.38 9.03 12.56
C MET A 208 -7.44 9.95 13.19
N LEU A 209 -8.65 10.01 12.60
CA LEU A 209 -9.74 10.82 13.14
C LEU A 209 -10.24 10.30 14.51
N ILE A 210 -10.25 8.98 14.73
CA ILE A 210 -10.53 8.39 16.06
C ILE A 210 -9.48 8.84 17.08
N ASP A 211 -8.20 8.82 16.71
CA ASP A 211 -7.12 9.26 17.59
C ASP A 211 -7.26 10.76 17.95
N CYS A 212 -7.95 11.54 17.10
CA CYS A 212 -8.32 12.93 17.33
C CYS A 212 -9.71 13.15 17.97
N ASN A 213 -10.43 12.09 18.37
CA ASN A 213 -11.81 12.12 18.87
C ASN A 213 -12.82 12.82 17.93
N SER A 214 -12.62 12.72 16.61
CA SER A 214 -13.50 13.34 15.63
C SER A 214 -14.70 12.46 15.29
N ARG A 215 -15.91 13.01 15.40
CA ARG A 215 -17.16 12.30 15.07
C ARG A 215 -17.25 11.90 13.59
N LYS A 216 -16.55 12.61 12.71
CA LYS A 216 -16.49 12.33 11.27
C LYS A 216 -15.88 10.97 10.95
N ALA A 217 -15.15 10.38 11.90
CA ALA A 217 -14.43 9.12 11.69
C ALA A 217 -15.37 8.00 11.21
N VAL A 218 -16.59 7.90 11.76
CA VAL A 218 -17.51 6.80 11.45
C VAL A 218 -17.96 6.83 9.98
N SER A 219 -18.11 8.01 9.35
CA SER A 219 -18.44 8.12 7.91
C SER A 219 -17.36 7.47 7.05
N PHE A 220 -16.10 7.74 7.40
CA PHE A 220 -14.95 7.20 6.67
C PHE A 220 -14.84 5.69 6.86
N LEU A 221 -15.18 5.17 8.05
CA LEU A 221 -15.23 3.73 8.29
C LEU A 221 -16.34 3.03 7.49
N GLN A 222 -17.56 3.59 7.48
CA GLN A 222 -18.66 3.06 6.68
C GLN A 222 -18.24 3.00 5.21
N ARG A 223 -17.72 4.11 4.66
CA ARG A 223 -17.29 4.15 3.27
C ARG A 223 -16.15 3.18 2.96
N ALA A 224 -15.20 3.00 3.89
CA ALA A 224 -14.15 2.00 3.74
C ALA A 224 -14.73 0.57 3.68
N GLY A 225 -15.73 0.26 4.52
CA GLY A 225 -16.46 -1.00 4.53
C GLY A 225 -17.16 -1.28 3.20
N ASP A 226 -17.94 -0.32 2.71
CA ASP A 226 -18.68 -0.43 1.45
C ASP A 226 -17.75 -0.66 0.25
N LEU A 227 -16.68 0.15 0.15
CA LEU A 227 -15.67 0.00 -0.90
C LEU A 227 -14.97 -1.36 -0.81
N ARG A 228 -14.66 -1.85 0.40
CA ARG A 228 -13.99 -3.14 0.55
C ARG A 228 -14.87 -4.30 0.13
N GLU A 229 -16.15 -4.24 0.50
CA GLU A 229 -17.13 -5.23 0.07
C GLU A 229 -17.30 -5.25 -1.45
N GLU A 230 -17.35 -4.08 -2.09
CA GLU A 230 -17.45 -3.98 -3.54
C GLU A 230 -16.24 -4.61 -4.25
N VAL A 231 -15.03 -4.39 -3.72
CA VAL A 231 -13.78 -4.83 -4.35
C VAL A 231 -13.44 -6.29 -4.06
N GLU A 232 -13.65 -6.74 -2.82
CA GLU A 232 -13.16 -8.05 -2.35
C GLU A 232 -14.28 -8.98 -1.86
N GLY A 233 -15.52 -8.49 -1.78
CA GLY A 233 -16.69 -9.24 -1.32
C GLY A 233 -16.91 -9.18 0.20
N ALA A 234 -18.13 -9.53 0.61
CA ALA A 234 -18.59 -9.54 2.01
C ALA A 234 -17.75 -10.45 2.93
N GLU A 235 -17.27 -11.58 2.39
CA GLU A 235 -16.53 -12.62 3.12
C GLU A 235 -15.02 -12.38 3.20
N HIS A 236 -14.52 -11.30 2.59
CA HIS A 236 -13.11 -10.97 2.72
C HIS A 236 -12.77 -10.61 4.19
N PRO A 237 -11.64 -11.08 4.74
CA PRO A 237 -11.28 -10.79 6.13
C PRO A 237 -11.29 -9.30 6.48
N TYR A 238 -10.79 -8.43 5.59
CA TYR A 238 -10.83 -6.98 5.82
C TYR A 238 -12.24 -6.40 5.79
N THR A 239 -13.12 -6.90 4.92
CA THR A 239 -14.52 -6.47 4.88
C THR A 239 -15.22 -6.79 6.20
N ARG A 240 -15.04 -8.01 6.72
CA ARG A 240 -15.57 -8.41 8.03
C ARG A 240 -14.99 -7.57 9.16
N MET A 241 -13.68 -7.32 9.14
CA MET A 241 -13.02 -6.47 10.13
C MET A 241 -13.60 -5.05 10.15
N TYR A 242 -13.78 -4.41 8.99
CA TYR A 242 -14.35 -3.06 8.90
C TYR A 242 -15.79 -3.02 9.40
N ARG A 243 -16.62 -4.01 9.04
CA ARG A 243 -18.00 -4.12 9.52
C ARG A 243 -18.10 -4.34 11.03
N GLN A 244 -17.27 -5.21 11.59
CA GLN A 244 -17.21 -5.43 13.04
C GLN A 244 -16.80 -4.16 13.79
N GLN A 245 -15.81 -3.43 13.26
CA GLN A 245 -15.40 -2.16 13.83
C GLN A 245 -16.55 -1.13 13.74
N LEU A 246 -17.25 -1.06 12.62
CA LEU A 246 -18.36 -0.12 12.42
C LEU A 246 -19.50 -0.37 13.42
N GLU A 247 -19.87 -1.64 13.63
CA GLU A 247 -20.86 -2.03 14.62
C GLU A 247 -20.45 -1.62 16.05
N LYS A 248 -19.16 -1.75 16.37
CA LYS A 248 -18.62 -1.29 17.65
C LYS A 248 -18.73 0.23 17.81
N GLU A 249 -18.40 1.00 16.78
CA GLU A 249 -18.51 2.47 16.82
C GLU A 249 -19.96 2.92 16.96
N ARG A 250 -20.89 2.31 16.22
CA ARG A 250 -22.33 2.63 16.29
C ARG A 250 -22.94 2.41 17.67
N ARG A 251 -22.53 1.34 18.37
CA ARG A 251 -22.96 1.12 19.77
C ARG A 251 -22.41 2.17 20.73
N SER A 252 -21.26 2.76 20.41
CA SER A 252 -20.59 3.75 21.25
C SER A 252 -21.15 5.16 21.05
N VAL A 253 -21.80 5.42 19.90
CA VAL A 253 -22.38 6.73 19.55
C VAL A 253 -23.79 6.55 18.94
N PRO A 254 -24.85 6.45 19.76
CA PRO A 254 -26.20 6.09 19.31
C PRO A 254 -26.89 7.11 18.38
N ASP A 255 -26.47 8.38 18.41
CA ASP A 255 -27.14 9.50 17.72
C ASP A 255 -26.52 9.86 16.35
N LEU A 256 -25.76 8.95 15.74
CA LEU A 256 -25.19 9.15 14.41
C LEU A 256 -26.25 8.92 13.32
N HIS A 257 -26.85 9.99 12.80
CA HIS A 257 -27.70 9.94 11.60
C HIS A 257 -26.86 9.93 10.32
N ASP A 258 -27.16 9.00 9.41
CA ASP A 258 -26.41 8.76 8.17
C ASP A 258 -26.39 9.98 7.22
N ASP A 259 -27.42 10.82 7.21
CA ASP A 259 -27.53 11.98 6.30
C ASP A 259 -26.51 13.09 6.59
N VAL A 260 -26.19 13.32 7.87
CA VAL A 260 -25.20 14.34 8.28
C VAL A 260 -23.80 13.91 7.84
N MET A 261 -23.55 12.60 7.82
CA MET A 261 -22.24 12.01 7.56
C MET A 261 -21.80 12.14 6.10
N HIS A 262 -22.74 12.06 5.14
CA HIS A 262 -22.45 12.22 3.72
C HIS A 262 -22.11 13.67 3.33
N GLN A 263 -22.84 14.64 3.87
CA GLN A 263 -22.62 16.05 3.58
C GLN A 263 -21.25 16.51 4.09
N GLU A 264 -20.86 16.11 5.31
CA GLU A 264 -19.56 16.50 5.87
C GLU A 264 -18.37 15.94 5.08
N VAL A 265 -18.47 14.72 4.56
CA VAL A 265 -17.43 14.13 3.71
C VAL A 265 -17.34 14.88 2.38
N SER A 266 -18.48 15.21 1.78
CA SER A 266 -18.54 16.00 0.54
C SER A 266 -17.94 17.40 0.73
N ASP A 267 -18.36 18.12 1.77
CA ASP A 267 -17.89 19.47 2.08
C ASP A 267 -16.40 19.50 2.40
N THR A 268 -15.93 18.46 3.12
CA THR A 268 -14.51 18.23 3.35
C THR A 268 -13.84 18.14 1.99
N LEU A 269 -14.20 17.17 1.15
CA LEU A 269 -13.60 16.94 -0.18
C LEU A 269 -13.67 18.13 -1.15
N GLN A 270 -14.66 19.02 -1.06
CA GLN A 270 -14.76 20.22 -1.92
C GLN A 270 -13.68 21.27 -1.63
N GLN A 271 -13.09 21.30 -0.43
CA GLN A 271 -12.02 22.25 -0.10
C GLN A 271 -10.64 21.78 -0.60
N PHE A 272 -10.54 20.62 -1.28
CA PHE A 272 -9.28 19.90 -1.48
C PHE A 272 -8.46 20.26 -2.71
N ASP A 273 -8.98 20.95 -3.72
CA ASP A 273 -8.16 21.27 -4.91
C ASP A 273 -6.89 22.06 -4.51
N ARG A 274 -7.00 22.91 -3.49
CA ARG A 274 -5.86 23.64 -2.91
C ARG A 274 -4.92 22.75 -2.10
N ILE A 275 -5.45 21.73 -1.41
CA ILE A 275 -4.67 20.80 -0.60
C ILE A 275 -3.91 19.83 -1.51
N LEU A 276 -4.57 19.27 -2.52
CA LEU A 276 -3.94 18.38 -3.49
C LEU A 276 -2.80 19.08 -4.23
N ALA A 277 -3.00 20.31 -4.71
CA ALA A 277 -1.94 21.08 -5.35
C ALA A 277 -0.73 21.31 -4.43
N ARG A 278 -0.98 21.69 -3.16
CA ARG A 278 0.09 21.89 -2.15
C ARG A 278 0.81 20.57 -1.83
N VAL A 279 0.07 19.50 -1.58
CA VAL A 279 0.60 18.18 -1.23
C VAL A 279 1.45 17.65 -2.38
N LEU A 280 0.95 17.70 -3.63
CA LEU A 280 1.71 17.30 -4.81
C LEU A 280 2.97 18.16 -4.96
N SER A 281 2.90 19.48 -4.74
CA SER A 281 4.08 20.35 -4.80
C SER A 281 5.14 19.98 -3.76
N GLN A 282 4.74 19.74 -2.50
CA GLN A 282 5.67 19.32 -1.44
C GLN A 282 6.28 17.96 -1.74
N PHE A 283 5.43 17.05 -2.21
CA PHE A 283 5.81 15.71 -2.59
C PHE A 283 6.87 15.74 -3.71
N TRP A 284 6.70 16.60 -4.71
CA TRP A 284 7.67 16.81 -5.79
C TRP A 284 8.97 17.42 -5.34
N THR A 285 8.92 18.42 -4.46
CA THR A 285 10.14 19.05 -3.95
C THR A 285 10.95 18.05 -3.13
N ALA A 286 10.28 17.21 -2.32
CA ALA A 286 10.95 16.16 -1.57
C ALA A 286 11.57 15.09 -2.49
N ALA A 287 10.89 14.72 -3.57
CA ALA A 287 11.39 13.78 -4.55
C ALA A 287 12.68 14.27 -5.25
N LEU A 288 12.70 15.54 -5.69
CA LEU A 288 13.84 16.12 -6.42
C LEU A 288 15.09 16.36 -5.56
N VAL A 289 14.96 16.42 -4.24
CA VAL A 289 16.09 16.60 -3.32
C VAL A 289 16.81 15.27 -3.01
N LEU A 290 16.21 14.13 -3.37
CA LEU A 290 16.69 12.80 -3.03
C LEU A 290 17.40 12.06 -4.19
N ASP A 291 17.47 12.68 -5.36
CA ASP A 291 18.28 12.27 -6.52
C ASP A 291 19.60 13.06 -6.56
#